data_AF-A0A833QEZ5-F1
#
_entry.id   AF-A0A833QEZ5-F1
#
_cell.length_a   1.000
_cell.length_b   1.000
_cell.length_c   1.000
_cell.angle_alpha   90.00
_cell.angle_beta   90.00
_cell.angle_gamma   90.00
#
_symmetry.space_group_name_H-M   'P 1'
#
loop_
_entity.id
_entity.type
_entity.pdbx_description
1 polymer ?
#
loop_
_entity_poly.entity_id
_entity_poly.type
_entity_poly.pdbx_seq_one_letter_code
_entity_poly.pdbx_strand_id
1 'polypeptide(L)'
;MEEASETKKKAKWVYRISAQAEWEELQHKGFTHGGDLDRTTGCIHLSDLDQVKMTLATFFAGREDLYLLQIDAAKLGEGLVYESADGTNYFPHFYGPEKSFVPLQLDTVVKAEKVDLIDGNFNLPTHTPEATTTTTTNARGRISV
;
A
#
# COMPACT_ATOMS: atom_id res chain seq x y z
N MET A 1 8.02 15.04 33.33
CA MET A 1 9.30 14.98 32.60
C MET A 1 9.45 13.52 32.20
N GLU A 2 9.13 13.20 30.95
CA GLU A 2 9.58 11.98 30.26
C GLU A 2 9.35 12.27 28.76
N GLU A 3 10.28 13.07 28.20
CA GLU A 3 11.21 12.63 27.15
C GLU A 3 10.56 12.67 25.76
N ALA A 4 10.81 13.80 25.08
CA ALA A 4 10.62 13.94 23.66
C ALA A 4 11.49 12.90 22.93
N SER A 5 10.83 11.95 22.26
CA SER A 5 11.45 11.07 21.28
C SER A 5 10.76 11.32 19.95
N GLU A 6 11.21 12.38 19.30
CA GLU A 6 10.97 12.69 17.89
C GLU A 6 11.75 11.68 17.02
N THR A 7 11.35 10.41 17.07
CA THR A 7 11.81 9.42 16.09
C THR A 7 11.01 9.66 14.83
N LYS A 8 11.68 10.20 13.81
CA LYS A 8 11.41 10.01 12.38
C LYS A 8 10.47 8.80 12.22
N LYS A 9 9.17 9.03 11.97
CA LYS A 9 8.16 7.96 11.88
C LYS A 9 8.63 6.98 10.81
N LYS A 10 9.38 5.93 11.19
CA LYS A 10 9.46 4.72 10.40
C LYS A 10 8.01 4.30 10.28
N ALA A 11 7.48 4.33 9.06
CA ALA A 11 6.10 3.97 8.81
C ALA A 11 5.88 2.60 9.47
N LYS A 12 5.07 2.60 10.53
CA LYS A 12 4.80 1.39 11.31
C LYS A 12 4.14 0.32 10.44
N TRP A 13 3.52 0.78 9.35
CA TRP A 13 2.75 0.00 8.40
C TRP A 13 3.23 0.26 6.99
N VAL A 14 3.40 -0.81 6.24
CA VAL A 14 3.64 -0.79 4.79
C VAL A 14 2.45 -1.43 4.10
N TYR A 15 2.18 -1.02 2.87
CA TYR A 15 0.98 -1.43 2.15
C TYR A 15 1.34 -2.22 0.91
N ARG A 16 0.66 -3.34 0.70
CA ARG A 16 0.75 -4.10 -0.54
C ARG A 16 -0.56 -4.00 -1.31
N ILE A 17 -0.47 -3.66 -2.58
CA ILE A 17 -1.58 -3.77 -3.51
C ILE A 17 -1.54 -5.19 -4.07
N SER A 18 -2.59 -5.96 -3.81
CA SER A 18 -2.72 -7.35 -4.22
C SER A 18 -3.96 -7.51 -5.09
N ALA A 19 -3.88 -8.34 -6.13
CA ALA A 19 -5.08 -8.74 -6.87
C ALA A 19 -5.93 -9.67 -6.00
N GLN A 20 -7.25 -9.71 -6.20
CA GLN A 20 -8.14 -10.58 -5.44
C GLN A 20 -7.67 -12.04 -5.44
N ALA A 21 -7.26 -12.58 -6.59
CA ALA A 21 -6.75 -13.95 -6.69
C ALA A 21 -5.47 -14.19 -5.86
N GLU A 22 -4.57 -13.20 -5.78
CA GLU A 22 -3.36 -13.30 -4.94
C GLU A 22 -3.72 -13.23 -3.46
N TRP A 23 -4.69 -12.38 -3.08
CA TRP A 23 -5.20 -12.30 -1.72
C TRP A 23 -5.90 -13.59 -1.28
N GLU A 24 -6.70 -14.20 -2.15
CA GLU A 24 -7.32 -15.51 -1.90
C GLU A 24 -6.27 -16.61 -1.75
N GLU A 25 -5.23 -16.61 -2.59
CA GLU A 25 -4.10 -17.53 -2.44
C GLU A 25 -3.38 -17.36 -1.10
N LEU A 26 -3.12 -16.11 -0.70
CA LEU A 26 -2.49 -15.79 0.59
C LEU A 26 -3.32 -16.30 1.77
N GLN A 27 -4.64 -16.11 1.73
CA GLN A 27 -5.54 -16.63 2.77
C GLN A 27 -5.58 -18.16 2.79
N HIS A 28 -5.57 -18.81 1.63
CA HIS A 28 -5.67 -20.26 1.51
C HIS A 28 -4.37 -20.99 1.86
N LYS A 29 -3.22 -20.45 1.44
CA LYS A 29 -1.89 -21.05 1.68
C LYS A 29 -1.23 -20.55 2.96
N GLY A 30 -1.64 -19.39 3.47
CA GLY A 30 -1.00 -18.67 4.57
C GLY A 30 0.25 -17.88 4.15
N PHE A 31 0.66 -17.94 2.89
CA PHE A 31 1.78 -17.18 2.34
C PHE A 31 1.62 -16.91 0.84
N THR A 32 2.29 -15.88 0.32
CA THR A 32 2.33 -15.56 -1.12
C THR A 32 3.73 -15.11 -1.54
N HIS A 33 4.15 -15.50 -2.74
CA HIS A 33 5.37 -14.97 -3.37
C HIS A 33 5.12 -13.67 -4.13
N GLY A 34 3.92 -13.11 -3.98
CA GLY A 34 3.46 -11.99 -4.78
C GLY A 34 3.16 -12.37 -6.22
N GLY A 35 3.05 -11.34 -7.06
CA GLY A 35 2.68 -11.43 -8.45
C GLY A 35 3.87 -11.75 -9.34
N ASP A 36 3.64 -11.78 -10.65
CA ASP A 36 4.69 -12.06 -11.63
C ASP A 36 5.87 -11.08 -11.53
N LEU A 37 5.59 -9.80 -11.26
CA LEU A 37 6.61 -8.77 -11.09
C LEU A 37 7.50 -9.05 -9.87
N ASP A 38 6.91 -9.42 -8.74
CA ASP A 38 7.64 -9.71 -7.50
C ASP A 38 8.55 -10.93 -7.67
N ARG A 39 8.04 -11.97 -8.34
CA ARG A 39 8.79 -13.19 -8.65
C ARG A 39 9.92 -12.94 -9.63
N THR A 40 9.73 -12.04 -10.59
CA THR A 40 10.74 -11.69 -11.60
C THR A 40 11.85 -10.83 -11.01
N THR A 41 11.50 -9.91 -10.12
CA THR A 41 12.45 -9.00 -9.45
C THR A 41 13.14 -9.63 -8.23
N GLY A 42 12.53 -10.65 -7.63
CA GLY A 42 13.02 -11.29 -6.41
C GLY A 42 12.74 -10.50 -5.14
N CYS A 43 11.72 -9.63 -5.14
CA CYS A 43 11.23 -8.93 -3.96
C CYS A 43 9.73 -8.65 -4.02
N ILE A 44 9.10 -8.61 -2.84
CA ILE A 44 7.71 -8.20 -2.67
C ILE A 44 7.69 -6.67 -2.65
N HIS A 45 7.08 -6.05 -3.67
CA HIS A 45 6.91 -4.61 -3.73
C HIS A 45 5.82 -4.17 -2.77
N LEU A 46 6.16 -3.16 -2.00
CA LEU A 46 5.29 -2.51 -1.03
C LEU A 46 5.34 -1.00 -1.30
N SER A 47 4.34 -0.29 -0.82
CA SER A 47 4.21 1.16 -0.92
C SER A 47 3.91 1.75 0.44
N ASP A 48 4.32 2.99 0.65
CA ASP A 48 3.79 3.79 1.77
C ASP A 48 2.36 4.26 1.46
N LEU A 49 1.59 4.64 2.47
CA LEU A 49 0.18 5.03 2.33
C LEU A 49 0.00 6.17 1.31
N ASP A 50 0.87 7.17 1.37
CA ASP A 50 0.86 8.32 0.46
C ASP A 50 1.19 7.92 -0.99
N GLN A 51 1.94 6.83 -1.19
CA GLN A 51 2.35 6.31 -2.50
C GLN A 51 1.29 5.38 -3.10
N VAL A 52 0.53 4.65 -2.28
CA VAL A 52 -0.47 3.66 -2.73
C VAL A 52 -1.41 4.25 -3.79
N LYS A 53 -1.96 5.45 -3.57
CA LYS A 53 -2.89 6.08 -4.53
C LYS A 53 -2.25 6.31 -5.90
N MET A 54 -1.02 6.81 -5.92
CA MET A 54 -0.26 7.01 -7.15
C MET A 54 0.06 5.67 -7.81
N THR A 55 0.54 4.68 -7.06
CA THR A 55 0.84 3.35 -7.57
C THR A 55 -0.40 2.69 -8.20
N LEU A 56 -1.55 2.79 -7.55
CA LEU A 56 -2.81 2.28 -8.10
C LEU A 56 -3.18 2.97 -9.41
N ALA A 57 -3.14 4.31 -9.45
CA ALA A 57 -3.45 5.08 -10.64
C ALA A 57 -2.46 4.86 -11.80
N THR A 58 -1.20 4.56 -11.52
CA THR A 58 -0.16 4.34 -12.55
C THR A 58 -0.13 2.90 -13.07
N PHE A 59 -0.16 1.92 -12.18
CA PHE A 59 0.07 0.51 -12.55
C PHE A 59 -1.21 -0.33 -12.60
N PHE A 60 -2.25 0.08 -11.88
CA PHE A 60 -3.47 -0.71 -11.71
C PHE A 60 -4.72 0.01 -12.24
N ALA A 61 -4.55 1.08 -13.03
CA ALA A 61 -5.65 1.86 -13.60
C ALA A 61 -6.71 0.97 -14.26
N GLY A 62 -7.97 1.14 -13.85
CA GLY A 62 -9.10 0.39 -14.40
C GLY A 62 -9.29 -1.03 -13.83
N ARG A 63 -8.54 -1.45 -12.81
CA ARG A 63 -8.77 -2.74 -12.12
C ARG A 63 -9.59 -2.55 -10.85
N GLU A 64 -10.65 -3.35 -10.70
CA GLU A 64 -11.60 -3.27 -9.58
C GLU A 64 -11.41 -4.41 -8.55
N ASP A 65 -10.75 -5.49 -8.96
CA ASP A 65 -10.48 -6.67 -8.12
C ASP A 65 -9.15 -6.55 -7.38
N LEU A 66 -8.98 -5.45 -6.65
CA LEU A 66 -7.76 -5.14 -5.90
C LEU A 66 -8.04 -5.09 -4.40
N TYR A 67 -7.06 -5.54 -3.63
CA TYR A 67 -7.04 -5.49 -2.18
C TYR A 67 -5.80 -4.75 -1.70
N LEU A 68 -6.00 -3.87 -0.73
CA LEU A 68 -4.95 -3.20 -0.01
C LEU A 68 -4.66 -3.97 1.27
N LEU A 69 -3.47 -4.55 1.36
CA LEU A 69 -2.99 -5.28 2.52
C LEU A 69 -2.10 -4.35 3.35
N GLN A 70 -2.49 -4.08 4.59
CA GLN A 70 -1.68 -3.39 5.58
C GLN A 70 -0.81 -4.41 6.32
N ILE A 71 0.49 -4.23 6.24
CA ILE A 71 1.51 -5.14 6.80
C ILE A 71 2.30 -4.41 7.86
N ASP A 72 2.58 -5.08 8.98
CA ASP A 72 3.43 -4.53 10.04
C ASP A 72 4.90 -4.55 9.60
N ALA A 73 5.47 -3.37 9.39
CA ALA A 73 6.88 -3.24 9.02
C ALA A 73 7.82 -3.80 10.11
N ALA A 74 7.41 -3.77 11.38
CA ALA A 74 8.19 -4.32 12.48
C ALA A 74 8.24 -5.86 12.45
N LYS A 75 7.18 -6.52 11.94
CA LYS A 75 7.17 -7.98 11.75
C LYS A 75 8.06 -8.45 10.61
N LEU A 76 8.26 -7.62 9.58
CA LEU A 76 9.14 -7.91 8.46
C LEU A 76 10.62 -7.84 8.84
N GLY A 77 10.96 -7.06 9.88
CA GLY A 77 12.30 -6.99 10.44
C GLY A 77 13.36 -6.57 9.41
N GLU A 78 14.48 -7.30 9.40
CA GLU A 78 15.63 -7.02 8.52
C GLU A 78 15.40 -7.36 7.04
N GLY A 79 14.28 -8.01 6.72
CA GLY A 79 13.93 -8.34 5.33
C GLY A 79 13.36 -7.18 4.52
N LEU A 80 13.06 -6.05 5.18
CA LEU A 80 12.48 -4.85 4.56
C LEU A 80 13.57 -3.82 4.21
N VAL A 81 13.72 -3.53 2.92
CA VAL A 81 14.70 -2.58 2.39
C VAL A 81 13.96 -1.44 1.70
N TYR A 82 14.32 -0.19 1.99
CA TYR A 82 13.75 0.96 1.30
C TYR A 82 14.69 1.39 0.18
N GLU A 83 14.24 1.28 -1.06
CA GLU A 83 15.03 1.65 -2.23
C GLU A 83 14.42 2.84 -2.95
N SER A 84 15.27 3.72 -3.46
CA SER A 84 14.82 4.88 -4.23
C SER A 84 14.39 4.46 -5.64
N ALA A 85 13.15 4.73 -6.02
CA ALA A 85 12.70 4.56 -7.41
C ALA A 85 13.27 5.66 -8.33
N ASP A 86 13.18 6.92 -7.89
CA ASP A 86 13.56 8.10 -8.69
C ASP A 86 14.53 9.04 -7.94
N GLY A 87 15.19 8.55 -6.89
CA GLY A 87 16.09 9.35 -6.03
C GLY A 87 15.39 10.24 -4.99
N THR A 88 14.09 10.49 -5.14
CA THR A 88 13.26 11.26 -4.19
C THR A 88 12.16 10.42 -3.52
N ASN A 89 11.65 9.42 -4.23
CA ASN A 89 10.65 8.49 -3.72
C ASN A 89 11.30 7.17 -3.33
N TYR A 90 11.12 6.76 -2.06
CA TYR A 90 11.60 5.49 -1.55
C TYR A 90 10.44 4.51 -1.45
N PHE A 91 10.59 3.34 -2.06
CA PHE A 91 9.61 2.27 -2.00
C PHE A 91 10.15 1.15 -1.08
N PRO A 92 9.32 0.67 -0.14
CA PRO A 92 9.67 -0.52 0.62
C PRO A 92 9.64 -1.76 -0.27
N HIS A 93 10.75 -2.49 -0.30
CA HIS A 93 10.88 -3.80 -0.94
C HIS A 93 11.19 -4.84 0.13
N PHE A 94 10.35 -5.86 0.22
CA PHE A 94 10.58 -6.97 1.13
C PHE A 94 11.23 -8.14 0.38
N TYR A 95 12.49 -8.41 0.72
CA TYR A 95 13.22 -9.57 0.22
C TYR A 95 13.21 -10.73 1.21
N GLY A 96 12.98 -10.46 2.50
CA GLY A 96 13.23 -11.41 3.56
C GLY A 96 14.68 -11.43 4.05
N PRO A 97 14.97 -12.26 5.07
CA PRO A 97 16.30 -12.36 5.67
C PRO A 97 17.36 -12.66 4.61
N GLU A 98 18.46 -11.89 4.67
CA GLU A 98 19.62 -12.01 3.77
C GLU A 98 19.30 -11.88 2.28
N LYS A 99 18.17 -11.23 1.93
CA LYS A 99 17.67 -11.14 0.55
C LYS A 99 17.34 -12.48 -0.11
N SER A 100 16.90 -13.45 0.67
CA SER A 100 16.59 -14.82 0.19
C SER A 100 15.29 -14.93 -0.63
N PHE A 101 14.58 -13.83 -0.90
CA PHE A 101 13.24 -13.78 -1.50
C PHE A 101 12.26 -14.73 -0.79
N VAL A 102 11.89 -14.37 0.44
CA VAL A 102 10.91 -15.16 1.21
C VAL A 102 9.47 -14.72 0.89
N PRO A 103 8.50 -15.65 0.89
CA PRO A 103 7.12 -15.29 0.67
C PRO A 103 6.57 -14.44 1.83
N LEU A 104 5.70 -13.50 1.49
CA LEU A 104 4.96 -12.72 2.47
C LEU A 104 3.98 -13.64 3.20
N GLN A 105 4.07 -13.67 4.52
CA GLN A 105 3.23 -14.50 5.39
C GLN A 105 1.95 -13.76 5.76
N LEU A 106 0.83 -14.47 5.81
CA LEU A 106 -0.46 -13.91 6.22
C LEU A 106 -0.41 -13.34 7.66
N ASP A 107 0.40 -13.94 8.55
CA ASP A 107 0.57 -13.44 9.93
C ASP A 107 1.09 -11.99 10.00
N THR A 108 1.87 -11.57 8.99
CA THR A 108 2.42 -10.21 8.92
C THR A 108 1.37 -9.18 8.49
N VAL A 109 0.29 -9.64 7.84
CA VAL A 109 -0.82 -8.80 7.40
C VAL A 109 -1.70 -8.50 8.60
N VAL A 110 -1.78 -7.22 8.96
CA VAL A 110 -2.61 -6.75 10.08
C VAL A 110 -4.04 -6.52 9.62
N LYS A 111 -4.21 -6.05 8.39
CA LYS A 111 -5.51 -5.74 7.82
C LYS A 111 -5.49 -5.92 6.31
N ALA A 112 -6.59 -6.35 5.74
CA ALA A 112 -6.78 -6.44 4.30
C ALA A 112 -8.13 -5.82 3.95
N GLU A 113 -8.15 -4.91 2.98
CA GLU A 113 -9.37 -4.22 2.60
C GLU A 113 -9.49 -4.16 1.08
N LYS A 114 -10.72 -4.31 0.58
CA LYS A 114 -10.96 -4.18 -0.86
C LYS A 114 -10.81 -2.72 -1.26
N VAL A 115 -10.16 -2.48 -2.41
CA VAL A 115 -10.04 -1.15 -2.99
C VAL A 115 -11.19 -0.95 -3.95
N ASP A 116 -12.02 0.05 -3.67
CA ASP A 116 -13.13 0.42 -4.55
C ASP A 116 -12.64 1.43 -5.60
N LEU A 117 -12.91 1.14 -6.87
CA LEU A 117 -12.70 2.09 -7.95
C LEU A 117 -14.01 2.85 -8.18
N ILE A 118 -14.02 4.15 -7.90
CA ILE A 118 -15.19 5.02 -8.07
C ILE A 118 -14.80 6.15 -9.00
N ASP A 119 -15.49 6.29 -10.13
CA ASP A 119 -15.22 7.33 -11.16
C ASP A 119 -13.76 7.35 -11.65
N GLY A 120 -13.09 6.20 -11.70
CA GLY A 120 -11.68 6.09 -12.09
C GLY A 120 -10.68 6.45 -10.97
N ASN A 121 -11.17 6.76 -9.78
CA ASN A 121 -10.36 7.03 -8.59
C ASN A 121 -10.43 5.88 -7.59
N PHE A 122 -9.27 5.40 -7.17
CA PHE A 122 -9.15 4.38 -6.12
C PHE A 122 -9.47 4.99 -4.76
N ASN A 123 -10.57 4.55 -4.16
CA ASN A 123 -10.95 4.88 -2.81
C ASN A 123 -10.31 3.86 -1.88
N LEU A 124 -9.31 4.32 -1.12
CA LEU A 124 -8.76 3.54 -0.04
C LEU A 124 -9.64 3.75 1.20
N PRO A 125 -9.97 2.68 1.93
CA PRO A 125 -10.67 2.82 3.21
C PRO A 125 -9.85 3.72 4.12
N THR A 126 -10.53 4.70 4.70
CA THR A 126 -9.91 5.78 5.45
C THR A 126 -9.22 5.25 6.71
N HIS A 127 -7.89 5.20 6.70
CA HIS A 127 -7.14 5.32 7.94
C HIS A 127 -7.20 6.79 8.37
N THR A 128 -8.25 7.13 9.13
CA THR A 128 -8.38 8.43 9.79
C THR A 128 -7.13 8.64 10.66
N PRO A 129 -6.37 9.72 10.42
CA PRO A 129 -6.59 10.88 11.27
C PRO A 129 -7.14 12.03 10.41
N GLU A 130 -8.26 12.56 10.89
CA GLU A 130 -8.92 13.82 10.56
C GLU A 130 -8.21 14.78 9.58
N ALA A 131 -9.03 15.35 8.68
CA ALA A 131 -8.80 16.50 7.78
C ALA A 131 -8.15 16.16 6.41
N THR A 132 -8.66 16.56 5.24
CA THR A 132 -9.58 17.63 4.87
C THR A 132 -10.40 17.24 3.64
N THR A 133 -11.72 17.32 3.76
CA THR A 133 -12.63 17.59 2.63
C THR A 133 -12.25 18.93 1.98
N THR A 134 -11.83 18.90 0.72
CA THR A 134 -12.01 20.05 -0.18
C THR A 134 -12.52 19.55 -1.52
N THR A 135 -13.77 19.09 -1.52
CA THR A 135 -14.62 19.12 -2.70
C THR A 135 -15.24 20.50 -2.76
N THR A 136 -14.62 21.44 -3.47
CA THR A 136 -15.33 22.63 -3.94
C THR A 136 -15.74 22.40 -5.39
N THR A 137 -16.87 21.73 -5.56
CA THR A 137 -17.69 21.82 -6.76
C THR A 137 -18.46 23.13 -6.68
N ASN A 138 -18.09 24.12 -7.49
CA ASN A 138 -18.91 25.30 -7.73
C ASN A 138 -19.63 25.17 -9.08
N ALA A 139 -20.69 24.37 -9.08
CA ALA A 139 -21.70 24.40 -10.14
C ALA A 139 -22.97 25.09 -9.60
N ARG A 140 -23.20 26.33 -10.03
CA ARG A 140 -24.47 27.08 -10.08
C ARG A 140 -24.11 28.41 -10.76
N GLY A 141 -24.69 28.84 -11.86
CA GLY A 141 -26.05 28.66 -12.32
C GLY A 141 -26.47 30.03 -12.85
N ARG A 142 -26.72 30.08 -14.15
CA ARG A 142 -27.37 31.15 -14.89
C ARG A 142 -28.62 31.64 -14.14
N ILE A 143 -28.80 32.94 -13.91
CA ILE A 143 -30.11 33.62 -13.96
C ILE A 143 -29.90 35.04 -14.51
N SER A 144 -30.57 35.29 -15.61
CA SER A 144 -30.85 36.59 -16.20
C SER A 144 -31.93 37.32 -15.39
N VAL A 145 -31.77 38.63 -15.22
CA VAL A 145 -32.85 39.64 -15.25
C VAL A 145 -32.24 40.99 -15.60
#